data_AF-A0A8H7KV33-F1
#
_entry.id   AF-A0A8H7KV33-F1
#
_cell.length_a   1.000
_cell.length_b   1.000
_cell.length_c   1.000
_cell.angle_alpha   90.00
_cell.angle_beta   90.00
_cell.angle_gamma   90.00
#
_symmetry.space_group_name_H-M   'P 1'
#
loop_
_entity.id
_entity.type
_entity.pdbx_description
1 polymer ?
#
loop_
_entity_poly.entity_id
_entity_poly.type
_entity_poly.pdbx_seq_one_letter_code
_entity_poly.pdbx_strand_id
1 'polypeptide(L)'
;MTFTFQGGFVGTRCSIQFREPSDDRNWQSWVHIYPEDVNRQQIFDLPEAPPADNGVETIKLVFEESSDFFGRITVYDMKIEGLAI
;
A
#
# COMPACT_ATOMS: atom_id res chain seq x y z
N MET A 1 3.05 -7.33 -3.08
CA MET A 1 2.64 -6.05 -3.73
C MET A 1 3.87 -5.43 -4.38
N THR A 2 3.75 -4.79 -5.54
CA THR A 2 4.88 -4.10 -6.19
C THR A 2 4.54 -2.66 -6.55
N PHE A 3 5.56 -1.79 -6.49
CA PHE A 3 5.48 -0.37 -6.84
C PHE A 3 6.66 0.07 -7.69
N THR A 4 6.41 0.96 -8.65
CA THR A 4 7.43 1.81 -9.25
C THR A 4 7.01 3.27 -9.07
N PHE A 5 7.83 4.04 -8.36
CA PHE A 5 7.65 5.48 -8.25
C PHE A 5 8.54 6.22 -9.25
N GLN A 6 8.17 7.46 -9.56
CA GLN A 6 9.13 8.40 -10.10
C GLN A 6 10.10 8.83 -9.00
N GLY A 7 11.41 8.73 -9.25
CA GLY A 7 12.42 9.29 -8.34
C GLY A 7 12.16 10.78 -8.04
N GLY A 8 12.30 11.17 -6.78
CA GLY A 8 11.96 12.48 -6.23
C GLY A 8 10.50 12.67 -5.81
N PHE A 9 9.60 11.74 -6.14
CA PHE A 9 8.14 11.83 -5.91
C PHE A 9 7.58 10.55 -5.28
N VAL A 10 8.20 10.12 -4.18
CA VAL A 10 7.96 8.83 -3.55
C VAL A 10 7.22 9.02 -2.24
N GLY A 11 6.22 8.17 -1.98
CA GLY A 11 5.69 8.01 -0.62
C GLY A 11 6.68 7.22 0.21
N THR A 12 7.40 7.87 1.13
CA THR A 12 8.50 7.27 1.90
C THR A 12 8.03 6.45 3.10
N ARG A 13 6.79 6.67 3.51
CA ARG A 13 6.09 5.91 4.52
C ARG A 13 4.64 5.74 4.10
N CYS A 14 4.20 4.50 3.95
CA CYS A 14 2.84 4.19 3.52
C CYS A 14 2.17 3.22 4.48
N SER A 15 0.88 3.42 4.73
CA SER A 15 0.03 2.50 5.48
C SER A 15 -0.90 1.77 4.52
N ILE A 16 -0.91 0.45 4.59
CA ILE A 16 -1.87 -0.40 3.89
C ILE A 16 -2.95 -0.76 4.89
N GLN A 17 -4.18 -0.44 4.54
CA GLN A 17 -5.37 -0.63 5.35
C GLN A 17 -6.38 -1.48 4.60
N PHE A 18 -7.27 -2.12 5.34
CA PHE A 18 -8.38 -2.89 4.79
C PHE A 18 -9.65 -2.55 5.58
N ARG A 19 -10.79 -2.94 5.02
CA ARG A 19 -12.08 -2.97 5.72
C ARG A 19 -12.60 -4.40 5.69
N GLU A 20 -13.28 -4.82 6.74
CA GLU A 20 -14.02 -6.08 6.71
C GLU A 20 -15.31 -5.88 5.90
N PRO A 21 -15.78 -6.90 5.15
CA PRO A 21 -17.05 -6.81 4.43
C PRO A 21 -18.25 -6.52 5.36
N SER A 22 -18.15 -6.96 6.62
CA SER A 22 -19.14 -6.76 7.69
C SER A 22 -19.18 -5.33 8.24
N ASP A 23 -18.10 -4.55 8.11
CA ASP A 23 -17.98 -3.19 8.64
C ASP A 23 -17.28 -2.26 7.64
N ASP A 24 -18.10 -1.63 6.80
CA ASP A 24 -17.63 -0.70 5.76
C ASP A 24 -17.12 0.65 6.32
N ARG A 25 -17.33 0.94 7.61
CA ARG A 25 -16.97 2.26 8.17
C ARG A 25 -15.61 2.26 8.82
N ASN A 26 -15.08 1.09 9.16
CA ASN A 26 -13.88 0.97 9.98
C ASN A 26 -12.68 0.48 9.15
N TRP A 27 -11.72 1.39 8.93
CA TRP A 27 -10.45 1.05 8.32
C TRP A 27 -9.51 0.49 9.38
N GLN A 28 -9.02 -0.72 9.14
CA GLN A 28 -8.05 -1.39 9.98
C GLN A 28 -6.68 -1.36 9.30
N SER A 29 -5.63 -1.06 10.08
CA SER A 29 -4.26 -1.08 9.57
C SER A 29 -3.78 -2.52 9.41
N TRP A 30 -3.26 -2.85 8.24
CA TRP A 30 -2.67 -4.16 7.95
C TRP A 30 -1.16 -4.13 8.17
N VAL A 31 -0.46 -3.23 7.46
CA VAL A 31 1.00 -3.14 7.50
C VAL A 31 1.47 -1.77 7.04
N HIS A 32 2.64 -1.36 7.50
CA HIS A 32 3.36 -0.22 6.94
C HIS A 32 4.45 -0.70 6.00
N ILE A 33 4.59 0.00 4.87
CA ILE A 33 5.70 -0.21 3.92
C ILE A 33 6.50 1.08 3.81
N TYR A 34 7.79 0.94 3.48
CA TYR A 34 8.74 2.05 3.43
C TYR A 34 9.48 2.05 2.09
N PRO A 35 8.87 2.59 1.01
CA PRO A 35 9.51 2.70 -0.29
C PRO A 35 10.76 3.59 -0.27
N GLU A 36 11.80 3.14 -0.95
CA GLU A 36 12.99 3.94 -1.21
C GLU A 36 12.74 4.92 -2.36
N ASP A 37 13.39 6.09 -2.31
CA ASP A 37 13.39 7.04 -3.42
C ASP A 37 14.29 6.57 -4.57
N VAL A 38 13.76 5.63 -5.36
CA VAL A 38 14.44 5.02 -6.49
C VAL A 38 13.49 4.81 -7.66
N ASN A 39 13.98 5.00 -8.89
CA ASN A 39 13.22 4.77 -10.12
C ASN A 39 13.37 3.32 -10.60
N ARG A 40 12.97 2.36 -9.76
CA ARG A 40 12.91 0.93 -10.08
C ARG A 40 11.75 0.28 -9.35
N GLN A 41 11.31 -0.87 -9.85
CA GLN A 41 10.30 -1.67 -9.18
C GLN A 41 10.80 -2.13 -7.81
N GLN A 42 9.95 -1.97 -6.80
CA GLN A 42 10.15 -2.42 -5.42
C GLN A 42 9.05 -3.40 -5.06
N ILE A 43 9.41 -4.44 -4.30
CA ILE A 43 8.50 -5.53 -3.91
C ILE A 43 8.32 -5.48 -2.39
N PHE A 44 7.07 -5.53 -1.95
CA PHE A 44 6.69 -5.58 -0.55
C PHE A 44 5.80 -6.80 -0.31
N ASP A 45 6.28 -7.72 0.51
CA ASP A 45 5.50 -8.87 0.96
C ASP A 45 4.54 -8.42 2.06
N LEU A 46 3.25 -8.66 1.83
CA LEU A 46 2.21 -8.39 2.82
C LEU A 46 2.05 -9.63 3.71
N PRO A 47 1.82 -9.48 5.02
CA PRO A 47 1.61 -10.62 5.92
C PRO A 47 0.49 -11.55 5.44
N GLU A 48 0.69 -12.87 5.50
CA GLU A 48 -0.23 -13.89 4.94
C GLU A 48 -1.65 -13.89 5.53
N ALA A 49 -1.82 -13.45 6.79
CA ALA A 49 -3.14 -13.34 7.39
C ALA A 49 -3.68 -11.91 7.17
N PRO A 50 -4.61 -11.69 6.22
CA PRO A 50 -5.53 -10.59 6.41
C PRO A 50 -6.33 -10.87 7.69
N PRO A 51 -6.56 -9.90 8.58
CA PRO A 51 -7.35 -10.13 9.79
C PRO A 51 -8.82 -10.51 9.53
N ALA A 52 -9.27 -10.51 8.27
CA ALA A 52 -10.62 -10.83 7.86
C ALA A 52 -10.78 -12.31 7.55
N ASP A 53 -11.66 -13.00 8.29
CA ASP A 53 -11.97 -14.43 8.14
C ASP A 53 -12.42 -14.85 6.73
N ASN A 54 -12.93 -13.90 5.92
CA ASN A 54 -13.48 -14.13 4.57
C ASN A 54 -12.62 -13.51 3.45
N GLY A 55 -11.37 -13.16 3.72
CA GLY A 55 -10.50 -12.47 2.76
C GLY A 55 -10.73 -10.95 2.71
N VAL A 56 -9.96 -10.26 1.86
CA VAL A 56 -9.96 -8.79 1.75
C VAL A 56 -10.62 -8.35 0.46
N GLU A 57 -11.77 -7.69 0.56
CA GLU A 57 -12.47 -7.14 -0.60
C GLU A 57 -11.98 -5.74 -0.98
N THR A 58 -11.36 -5.01 -0.05
CA THR A 58 -10.98 -3.62 -0.28
C THR A 58 -9.72 -3.27 0.48
N ILE A 59 -8.77 -2.69 -0.26
CA ILE A 59 -7.51 -2.19 0.26
C ILE A 59 -7.47 -0.68 0.08
N LYS A 60 -7.00 0.03 1.11
CA LYS A 60 -6.65 1.45 1.04
C LYS A 60 -5.16 1.59 1.25
N LEU A 61 -4.52 2.30 0.34
CA LEU A 61 -3.14 2.75 0.48
C LEU A 61 -3.14 4.21 0.93
N VAL A 62 -2.44 4.51 2.01
CA VAL A 62 -2.24 5.86 2.53
C VAL A 62 -0.78 6.22 2.41
N PHE A 63 -0.48 7.33 1.74
CA PHE A 63 0.86 7.93 1.75
C PHE A 63 0.95 8.89 2.93
N GLU A 64 1.70 8.52 3.96
CA GLU A 64 1.82 9.29 5.21
C GLU A 64 2.91 10.37 5.11
N GLU A 65 3.99 10.05 4.39
CA GLU A 65 5.13 10.93 4.16
C GLU A 65 5.54 10.88 2.69
N SER A 66 6.10 11.98 2.16
CA SER A 66 6.61 12.08 0.80
C SER A 66 8.06 12.58 0.78
N SER A 67 8.85 12.11 -0.19
CA SER A 67 10.17 12.64 -0.50
C SER A 67 10.13 14.05 -1.10
N ASP A 68 9.00 14.43 -1.73
CA ASP A 68 8.80 15.75 -2.30
C ASP A 68 8.32 16.75 -1.23
N PHE A 69 8.96 17.90 -1.15
CA PHE A 69 8.63 18.96 -0.18
C PHE A 69 7.20 19.50 -0.30
N PHE A 70 6.56 19.38 -1.47
CA PHE A 70 5.18 19.79 -1.69
C PHE A 70 4.18 18.63 -1.55
N GLY A 71 4.63 17.45 -1.13
CA GLY A 71 3.79 16.27 -0.94
C GLY A 71 3.35 15.60 -2.25
N ARG A 72 3.96 15.93 -3.39
CA ARG A 72 3.62 15.29 -4.66
C ARG A 72 4.16 13.86 -4.67
N ILE A 73 3.34 12.94 -5.15
CA ILE A 73 3.68 11.52 -5.29
C ILE A 73 3.29 11.07 -6.69
N THR A 74 4.16 10.34 -7.36
CA THR A 74 3.91 9.82 -8.70
C THR A 74 4.18 8.33 -8.75
N VAL A 75 3.11 7.56 -8.94
CA VAL A 75 3.16 6.10 -9.11
C VAL A 75 3.10 5.81 -10.61
N TYR A 76 4.14 5.16 -11.13
CA TYR A 76 4.16 4.72 -12.54
C TYR A 76 3.54 3.34 -12.72
N ASP A 77 3.83 2.44 -11.80
CA ASP A 77 3.31 1.08 -11.85
C ASP A 77 2.97 0.60 -10.43
N MET A 78 1.86 -0.12 -10.32
CA MET A 78 1.42 -0.74 -9.08
C MET A 78 0.76 -2.08 -9.40
N LYS A 79 1.21 -3.13 -8.72
CA LYS A 79 0.58 -4.45 -8.80
C LYS A 79 0.25 -4.99 -7.42
N ILE A 80 -0.97 -5.48 -7.28
CA ILE A 80 -1.43 -6.24 -6.12
C ILE A 80 -1.63 -7.68 -6.59
N GLU A 81 -1.08 -8.62 -5.83
CA GLU A 81 -1.16 -10.05 -6.10
C GLU A 81 -1.67 -10.75 -4.84
N GLY A 82 -2.46 -11.81 -5.05
CA GLY A 82 -3.06 -12.59 -3.99
C GLY A 82 -3.75 -13.82 -4.55
N LEU A 83 -4.25 -14.67 -3.66
CA LEU A 83 -5.06 -15.84 -4.02
C LEU A 83 -6.54 -15.46 -3.95
N ALA A 84 -7.29 -15.80 -5.00
CA ALA A 84 -8.74 -15.72 -4.97
C ALA A 84 -9.29 -16.90 -4.15
N ILE A 85 -10.21 -16.60 -3.23
CA ILE A 85 -10.85 -17.57 -2.32
C ILE A 85 -12.29 -17.79 -2.75
#